data_AF-A0A9D9RDL6-F1
#
_entry.id   AF-A0A9D9RDL6-F1
#
_cell.length_a   1.000
_cell.length_b   1.000
_cell.length_c   1.000
_cell.angle_alpha   90.00
_cell.angle_beta   90.00
_cell.angle_gamma   90.00
#
_symmetry.space_group_name_H-M   'P 1'
#
loop_
_entity.id
_entity.type
_entity.pdbx_description
1 polymer ?
#
loop_
_entity_poly.entity_id
_entity_poly.type
_entity_poly.pdbx_seq_one_letter_code
_entity_poly.pdbx_strand_id
1 'polypeptide(L)'
;FGQDCVNDTFYPLGCADMLQVANVTVHAAQMSLPHELEKVFDMITTDANKVMNLPAYGLEEGCNANLVLIEAKKIREAIALAPNRPYVIREGKVVVKNIRKTEYLF
;
A
#
# COMPACT_ATOMS: atom_id res chain seq x y z
N PHE A 1 -6.85 -8.30 -0.75
CA PHE A 1 -7.32 -7.83 -2.07
C PHE A 1 -6.14 -7.74 -3.02
N GLY A 2 -6.38 -7.91 -4.32
CA GLY A 2 -5.38 -7.80 -5.38
C GLY A 2 -5.89 -6.94 -6.52
N GLN A 3 -4.98 -6.37 -7.31
CA GLN A 3 -5.30 -5.50 -8.45
C GLN A 3 -5.89 -6.27 -9.64
N ASP A 4 -5.62 -7.57 -9.75
CA ASP A 4 -6.00 -8.47 -10.85
C ASP A 4 -5.39 -8.07 -12.21
N CYS A 5 -5.89 -6.99 -12.81
CA CYS A 5 -5.52 -6.51 -14.13
C CYS A 5 -4.90 -5.09 -14.08
N VAL A 6 -3.94 -4.81 -14.97
CA VAL A 6 -3.25 -3.50 -15.07
C VAL A 6 -3.10 -3.10 -16.53
N ASN A 7 -3.90 -2.12 -16.96
CA ASN A 7 -3.87 -1.55 -18.32
C ASN A 7 -3.83 -2.64 -19.42
N ASP A 8 -4.79 -3.56 -19.37
CA ASP A 8 -4.95 -4.65 -20.31
C ASP A 8 -6.36 -4.68 -20.92
N THR A 9 -6.64 -5.71 -21.74
CA THR A 9 -7.92 -5.86 -22.44
C THR A 9 -9.11 -6.10 -21.52
N PHE A 10 -8.89 -6.57 -20.29
CA PHE A 10 -9.93 -6.86 -19.30
C PHE A 10 -10.15 -5.67 -18.37
N TYR A 11 -9.10 -4.89 -18.07
CA TYR A 11 -9.19 -3.67 -17.29
C TYR A 11 -8.22 -2.59 -17.82
N PRO A 12 -8.74 -1.54 -18.47
CA PRO A 12 -7.89 -0.52 -19.10
C PRO A 12 -7.30 0.50 -18.12
N LEU A 13 -7.58 0.36 -16.82
CA LEU A 13 -7.04 1.24 -15.76
C LEU A 13 -6.03 0.48 -14.89
N GLY A 14 -5.62 1.10 -13.79
CA GLY A 14 -4.73 0.51 -12.79
C GLY A 14 -3.27 0.94 -12.97
N CYS A 15 -2.59 1.11 -11.84
CA CYS A 15 -1.18 1.50 -11.79
C CYS A 15 -0.34 0.62 -10.84
N ALA A 16 -0.82 -0.59 -10.57
CA ALA A 16 -0.21 -1.53 -9.62
C ALA A 16 0.02 -0.93 -8.21
N ASP A 17 -0.92 -0.08 -7.76
CA ASP A 17 -0.86 0.60 -6.47
C ASP A 17 -1.83 0.00 -5.46
N MET A 18 -1.30 -0.63 -4.41
CA MET A 18 -2.13 -1.26 -3.40
C MET A 18 -2.93 -0.27 -2.53
N LEU A 19 -2.51 0.99 -2.37
CA LEU A 19 -3.35 2.00 -1.70
C LEU A 19 -4.54 2.42 -2.59
N GLN A 20 -4.37 2.40 -3.91
CA GLN A 20 -5.51 2.57 -4.84
C GLN A 20 -6.49 1.40 -4.72
N VAL A 21 -5.98 0.16 -4.69
CA VAL A 21 -6.81 -1.04 -4.45
C VAL A 21 -7.54 -0.96 -3.11
N ALA A 22 -6.86 -0.56 -2.04
CA ALA A 22 -7.47 -0.38 -0.73
C ALA A 22 -8.57 0.68 -0.75
N ASN A 23 -8.36 1.80 -1.43
CA ASN A 23 -9.36 2.86 -1.56
C ASN A 23 -10.64 2.33 -2.24
N VAL A 24 -10.51 1.66 -3.40
CA VAL A 24 -11.65 1.03 -4.09
C VAL A 24 -12.32 -0.02 -3.21
N THR A 25 -11.54 -0.81 -2.47
CA THR A 25 -12.04 -1.84 -1.55
C THR A 25 -12.92 -1.25 -0.46
N VAL A 26 -12.51 -0.14 0.17
CA VAL A 26 -13.31 0.54 1.20
C VAL A 26 -14.71 0.87 0.69
N HIS A 27 -14.81 1.39 -0.54
CA HIS A 27 -16.08 1.72 -1.16
C HIS A 27 -16.89 0.46 -1.53
N ALA A 28 -16.26 -0.52 -2.18
CA ALA A 28 -16.93 -1.72 -2.67
C ALA A 28 -17.45 -2.61 -1.52
N ALA A 29 -16.68 -2.73 -0.44
CA ALA A 29 -17.00 -3.56 0.72
C ALA A 29 -17.75 -2.80 1.84
N GLN A 30 -18.00 -1.49 1.68
CA GLN A 30 -18.65 -0.63 2.68
C GLN A 30 -17.91 -0.57 4.02
N MET A 31 -16.57 -0.64 3.98
CA MET A 31 -15.67 -0.77 5.13
C MET A 31 -15.02 0.57 5.51
N SER A 32 -15.77 1.48 6.13
CA SER A 32 -15.36 2.88 6.35
C SER A 32 -15.12 3.29 7.81
N LEU A 33 -15.40 2.41 8.77
CA LEU A 33 -15.10 2.62 10.19
C LEU A 33 -13.59 2.47 10.46
N PRO A 34 -13.04 3.06 11.54
CA PRO A 34 -11.60 3.02 11.80
C PRO A 34 -10.97 1.62 11.80
N HIS A 35 -11.59 0.65 12.48
CA HIS A 35 -11.11 -0.73 12.54
C HIS A 35 -11.28 -1.47 11.19
N GLU A 36 -12.26 -1.05 10.37
CA GLU A 36 -12.46 -1.59 9.03
C GLU A 36 -11.38 -1.09 8.07
N LEU A 37 -10.95 0.17 8.20
CA LEU A 37 -9.83 0.71 7.43
C LEU A 37 -8.51 0.01 7.78
N GLU A 38 -8.28 -0.28 9.06
CA GLU A 38 -7.15 -1.11 9.50
C GLU A 38 -7.20 -2.50 8.85
N LYS A 39 -8.38 -3.13 8.87
CA LYS A 39 -8.58 -4.42 8.22
C LYS A 39 -8.35 -4.38 6.71
N VAL A 40 -8.79 -3.33 6.01
CA VAL A 40 -8.54 -3.16 4.57
C VAL A 40 -7.03 -2.99 4.30
N PHE A 41 -6.30 -2.31 5.18
CA PHE A 41 -4.85 -2.21 5.08
C PHE A 41 -4.15 -3.56 5.30
N ASP A 42 -4.61 -4.37 6.25
CA ASP A 42 -4.15 -5.76 6.43
C ASP A 42 -4.40 -6.61 5.19
N MET A 43 -5.56 -6.45 4.54
CA MET A 43 -5.93 -7.18 3.32
C MET A 43 -4.97 -6.96 2.15
N ILE A 44 -4.22 -5.86 2.12
CA ILE A 44 -3.20 -5.55 1.11
C ILE A 44 -1.76 -5.74 1.62
N THR A 45 -1.59 -6.19 2.87
CA THR A 45 -0.29 -6.42 3.50
C THR A 45 -0.24 -7.79 4.20
N THR A 46 -0.59 -7.85 5.49
CA THR A 46 -0.43 -9.03 6.35
C THR A 46 -1.31 -10.20 5.92
N ASP A 47 -2.57 -9.96 5.55
CA ASP A 47 -3.46 -11.03 5.07
C ASP A 47 -3.06 -11.51 3.67
N ALA A 48 -2.55 -10.62 2.81
CA ALA A 48 -1.97 -11.04 1.53
C ALA A 48 -0.78 -11.98 1.75
N ASN A 49 0.08 -11.69 2.74
CA ASN A 49 1.16 -12.60 3.12
C ASN A 49 0.64 -13.95 3.65
N LYS A 50 -0.44 -13.98 4.43
CA LYS A 50 -1.03 -15.26 4.90
C LYS A 50 -1.46 -16.16 3.74
N VAL A 51 -1.93 -15.58 2.64
CA VAL A 51 -2.29 -16.32 1.42
C VAL A 51 -1.05 -16.77 0.64
N MET A 52 -0.05 -15.89 0.50
CA MET A 52 1.17 -16.17 -0.28
C MET A 52 2.20 -17.02 0.47
N ASN A 53 2.10 -17.08 1.80
CA ASN A 53 3.01 -17.76 2.72
C ASN A 53 4.49 -17.38 2.52
N LEU A 54 4.79 -16.08 2.45
CA LEU A 54 6.18 -15.63 2.29
C LEU A 54 6.93 -15.76 3.63
N PRO A 55 8.16 -16.31 3.62
CA PRO A 55 8.95 -16.45 4.83
C PRO A 55 9.48 -15.08 5.30
N ALA A 56 9.63 -14.94 6.63
CA ALA A 56 10.24 -13.77 7.26
C ALA A 56 9.62 -12.43 6.81
N TYR A 57 8.29 -12.39 6.65
CA TYR A 57 7.51 -11.20 6.33
C TYR A 57 6.98 -10.54 7.61
N GLY A 58 7.22 -9.24 7.76
CA GLY A 58 6.74 -8.47 8.89
C GLY A 58 7.70 -7.33 9.25
N LEU A 59 7.36 -6.61 10.32
CA LEU A 59 8.18 -5.55 10.89
C LEU A 59 8.78 -5.95 12.26
N GLU A 60 8.84 -7.25 12.53
CA GLU A 60 9.38 -7.82 13.76
C GLU A 60 10.85 -8.20 13.59
N GLU A 61 11.59 -8.27 14.69
CA GLU A 61 12.98 -8.76 14.67
C GLU A 61 13.05 -10.18 14.08
N GLY A 62 14.06 -10.41 13.22
CA GLY A 62 14.21 -11.66 12.49
C GLY A 62 13.48 -11.70 11.13
N CYS A 63 12.59 -10.74 10.84
CA CYS A 63 12.03 -10.57 9.50
C CYS A 63 13.07 -9.99 8.52
N ASN A 64 12.87 -10.23 7.23
CA ASN A 64 13.66 -9.59 6.18
C ASN A 64 13.43 -8.07 6.23
N ALA A 65 14.50 -7.29 6.06
CA ALA A 65 14.45 -5.81 6.06
C ALA A 65 13.84 -5.25 4.75
N ASN A 66 12.57 -5.59 4.51
CA ASN A 66 11.76 -5.20 3.37
C ASN A 66 10.63 -4.30 3.84
N LEU A 67 10.66 -3.02 3.45
CA LEU A 67 9.65 -2.07 3.88
C LEU A 67 9.44 -0.96 2.85
N VAL A 68 8.24 -0.40 2.87
CA VAL A 68 7.88 0.79 2.09
C VAL A 68 7.58 1.90 3.09
N LEU A 69 8.31 3.02 2.99
CA LEU A 69 7.98 4.21 3.76
C LEU A 69 6.85 4.96 3.05
N ILE A 70 5.77 5.25 3.78
CA ILE A 70 4.60 5.97 3.29
C ILE A 70 4.50 7.30 4.04
N GLU A 71 4.37 8.43 3.33
CA GLU A 71 4.20 9.76 3.94
C GLU A 71 2.77 9.95 4.49
N ALA A 72 2.42 9.20 5.52
CA ALA A 72 1.15 9.32 6.24
C ALA A 72 1.35 9.04 7.73
N LYS A 73 0.56 9.70 8.59
CA LYS A 73 0.59 9.44 10.04
C LYS A 73 -0.41 8.35 10.43
N LYS A 74 -1.42 8.10 9.61
CA LYS A 74 -2.50 7.14 9.86
C LYS A 74 -2.87 6.38 8.60
N ILE A 75 -3.36 5.15 8.77
CA ILE A 75 -3.86 4.30 7.66
C ILE A 75 -4.94 5.01 6.84
N ARG A 76 -5.87 5.72 7.50
CA ARG A 76 -6.88 6.54 6.81
C ARG A 76 -6.25 7.55 5.86
N GLU A 77 -5.19 8.24 6.28
CA GLU A 77 -4.49 9.23 5.44
C GLU A 77 -3.78 8.54 4.27
N ALA A 78 -3.13 7.40 4.53
CA ALA A 78 -2.48 6.61 3.48
C ALA A 78 -3.46 6.19 2.39
N ILE A 79 -4.63 5.65 2.77
CA ILE A 79 -5.66 5.21 1.82
C ILE A 79 -6.33 6.39 1.11
N ALA A 80 -6.60 7.50 1.82
CA ALA A 80 -7.34 8.62 1.26
C ALA A 80 -6.50 9.52 0.34
N LEU A 81 -5.22 9.73 0.66
CA LEU A 81 -4.42 10.77 0.02
C LEU A 81 -3.46 10.25 -1.06
N ALA A 82 -3.31 8.92 -1.19
CA ALA A 82 -2.28 8.29 -2.03
C ALA A 82 -0.93 9.06 -1.93
N PRO A 83 -0.36 9.15 -0.71
CA PRO A 83 0.80 9.99 -0.46
C PRO A 83 2.05 9.46 -1.16
N ASN A 84 3.11 10.26 -1.18
CA ASN A 84 4.39 9.82 -1.68
C ASN A 84 4.90 8.60 -0.89
N ARG A 85 5.62 7.69 -1.56
CA ARG A 85 6.38 6.63 -0.92
C ARG A 85 7.86 6.91 -1.10
N PRO A 86 8.46 7.73 -0.23
CA PRO A 86 9.80 8.26 -0.46
C PRO A 86 10.86 7.17 -0.57
N TYR A 87 10.67 6.03 0.09
CA TYR A 87 11.62 4.93 0.05
C TYR A 87 10.94 3.56 -0.08
N VAL A 88 11.52 2.72 -0.92
CA VAL A 88 11.32 1.26 -0.88
C VAL A 88 12.66 0.65 -0.50
N ILE A 89 12.65 -0.20 0.52
CA ILE A 89 13.83 -0.89 1.02
C ILE A 89 13.61 -2.39 0.80
N ARG A 90 14.63 -3.05 0.27
CA ARG A 90 14.67 -4.50 0.05
C ARG A 90 16.01 -5.03 0.58
N GLU A 91 15.97 -6.02 1.46
CA GLU A 91 17.15 -6.62 2.10
C GLU A 91 18.08 -5.55 2.72
N GLY A 92 17.49 -4.58 3.41
CA GLY A 92 18.22 -3.50 4.08
C GLY A 92 18.82 -2.45 3.15
N LYS A 93 18.55 -2.50 1.84
CA LYS A 93 19.03 -1.53 0.85
C LYS A 93 17.88 -0.72 0.28
N VAL A 94 18.06 0.60 0.18
CA VAL A 94 17.12 1.46 -0.53
C VAL A 94 17.19 1.15 -2.03
N VAL A 95 16.10 0.63 -2.59
CA VAL A 95 16.00 0.26 -4.01
C VAL A 95 15.20 1.30 -4.82
N VAL A 96 14.35 2.07 -4.16
CA VAL A 96 13.61 3.18 -4.79
C VAL A 96 13.69 4.40 -3.89
N LYS A 97 13.89 5.57 -4.51
CA LYS A 97 13.75 6.88 -3.88
C LYS A 97 12.78 7.74 -4.69
N ASN A 98 11.67 8.17 -4.09
CA ASN A 98 10.69 9.05 -4.73
C ASN A 98 10.66 10.43 -4.09
N ILE A 99 10.48 11.46 -4.91
CA ILE A 99 10.35 12.85 -4.48
C ILE A 99 9.06 13.41 -5.05
N ARG A 100 8.16 13.87 -4.17
CA ARG A 100 6.97 14.63 -4.56
C ARG A 100 7.18 16.10 -4.19
N LYS A 101 7.09 16.99 -5.19
CA LYS A 101 7.18 18.43 -5.00
C LYS A 101 5.81 19.06 -5.19
N THR A 102 5.41 19.93 -4.27
CA THR A 102 4.23 20.78 -4.40
C THR A 102 4.70 22.23 -4.43
N GLU A 103 4.37 22.97 -5.48
CA GLU A 103 4.64 24.40 -5.60
C GLU A 103 3.34 25.16 -5.37
N TYR A 104 3.37 26.10 -4.42
CA TYR A 104 2.26 26.99 -4.13
C TYR A 104 2.60 28.37 -4.71
N LEU A 105 1.71 28.92 -5.54
CA LEU A 105 1.94 30.15 -6.32
C LEU A 105 1.26 31.39 -5.72
N PHE A 106 0.87 31.33 -4.44
CA PHE A 106 0.16 32.41 -3.75
C PHE A 106 1.06 33.19 -2.79
#